data_AF-A0AAJ6L431-F1
#
_entry.id   AF-A0AAJ6L431-F1
#
_cell.length_a   1.000
_cell.length_b   1.000
_cell.length_c   1.000
_cell.angle_alpha   90.00
_cell.angle_beta   90.00
_cell.angle_gamma   90.00
#
_symmetry.space_group_name_H-M   'P 1'
#
loop_
_entity.id
_entity.type
_entity.pdbx_description
1 polymer ?
#
loop_
_entity_poly.entity_id
_entity_poly.type
_entity_poly.pdbx_seq_one_letter_code
_entity_poly.pdbx_strand_id
1 'polypeptide(L)'
;MTARRSRRYEALRWVLLGIAVVVLVIFLGAQQQHGADVSYGRSPAESVTAPKGPAPQAADPTVPSVEEMTALVDASPVVRLPGSIAGWDEQQVREVAGDFPVRILVAPPWLDEDEQRRVRDVENATITVIGTEVSGDIYRAVPDDLPSWRAHFATADVTGSLVALIAGMREVPTPADHDVLRWREPSGPELAAVAADLRTKGLHAAAGASLTAVPGKAAKTAFPDGALYVALPPQPFGEPLPRFGPALTGLFPDTPIIVMYGNWIEYHGPAADFAEVAGASFYGHFADRISQYDYSQDHVLAVYLNRVTDIRYAGLFDRPLPYRPVDPLRVALPALPWLFAGCVAMFLALSVRSLRRSNGTGIRRGNGAPARLAGLTALAVEMSLLTDARSNPALTRGIVKLQAARAALDEELPEHHVLSLLKEAADELDDSARTSGLISYRPELYLQGRLS
;
A
#
# COMPACT_ATOMS: atom_id res chain seq x y z
N MET A 1 -3.41 -24.16 56.44
CA MET A 1 -2.65 -23.53 55.33
C MET A 1 -3.41 -23.48 53.99
N THR A 2 -4.66 -23.93 53.90
CA THR A 2 -5.43 -24.13 52.64
C THR A 2 -6.34 -22.96 52.24
N ALA A 3 -6.96 -22.26 53.20
CA ALA A 3 -7.86 -21.12 52.92
C ALA A 3 -7.17 -19.89 52.29
N ARG A 4 -5.87 -19.70 52.56
CA ARG A 4 -5.07 -18.60 52.00
C ARG A 4 -4.69 -18.84 50.52
N ARG A 5 -4.69 -20.10 50.08
CA ARG A 5 -4.46 -20.47 48.67
C ARG A 5 -5.74 -20.31 47.84
N SER A 6 -6.91 -20.73 48.34
CA SER A 6 -8.17 -20.60 47.60
C SER A 6 -8.54 -19.13 47.31
N ARG A 7 -8.42 -18.24 48.31
CA ARG A 7 -8.63 -16.79 48.10
C ARG A 7 -7.67 -16.18 47.07
N ARG A 8 -6.44 -16.68 46.98
CA ARG A 8 -5.46 -16.21 45.98
C ARG A 8 -5.85 -16.62 44.56
N TYR A 9 -6.40 -17.81 44.37
CA TYR A 9 -6.87 -18.26 43.04
C TYR A 9 -8.15 -17.55 42.61
N GLU A 10 -9.04 -17.24 43.56
CA GLU A 10 -10.26 -16.47 43.29
C GLU A 10 -9.93 -15.01 42.95
N ALA A 11 -9.01 -14.38 43.69
CA ALA A 11 -8.48 -13.06 43.33
C ALA A 11 -7.80 -13.08 41.96
N LEU A 12 -6.99 -14.09 41.66
CA LEU A 12 -6.32 -14.23 40.35
C LEU A 12 -7.32 -14.38 39.20
N ARG A 13 -8.44 -15.07 39.43
CA ARG A 13 -9.53 -15.22 38.45
C ARG A 13 -10.15 -13.88 38.09
N TRP A 14 -10.47 -13.06 39.08
CA TRP A 14 -11.03 -11.73 38.86
C TRP A 14 -10.01 -10.75 38.27
N VAL A 15 -8.74 -10.88 38.63
CA VAL A 15 -7.64 -10.11 38.00
C VAL A 15 -7.50 -10.46 36.52
N LEU A 16 -7.52 -11.75 36.15
CA LEU A 16 -7.45 -12.17 34.75
C LEU A 16 -8.66 -11.69 33.92
N LEU A 17 -9.86 -11.69 34.51
CA LEU A 17 -11.06 -11.14 33.86
C LEU A 17 -10.92 -9.62 33.68
N GLY A 18 -10.42 -8.91 34.69
CA GLY A 18 -10.14 -7.48 34.61
C GLY A 18 -9.12 -7.15 33.52
N ILE A 19 -8.05 -7.92 33.42
CA ILE A 19 -7.04 -7.79 32.35
C ILE A 19 -7.67 -8.04 30.97
N ALA A 20 -8.51 -9.06 30.83
CA ALA A 20 -9.18 -9.37 29.56
C ALA A 20 -10.13 -8.23 29.11
N VAL A 21 -10.87 -7.63 30.05
CA VAL A 21 -11.73 -6.47 29.76
C VAL A 21 -10.90 -5.25 29.38
N VAL A 22 -9.80 -4.96 30.09
CA VAL A 22 -8.89 -3.85 29.74
C VAL A 22 -8.27 -4.05 28.36
N VAL A 23 -7.83 -5.27 28.03
CA VAL A 23 -7.31 -5.63 26.71
C VAL A 23 -8.36 -5.42 25.61
N LEU A 24 -9.62 -5.81 25.86
CA LEU A 24 -10.72 -5.62 24.92
C LEU A 24 -11.02 -4.14 24.69
N VAL A 25 -11.05 -3.33 25.76
CA VAL A 25 -11.28 -1.88 25.67
C VAL A 25 -10.15 -1.19 24.90
N ILE A 26 -8.90 -1.56 25.15
CA ILE A 26 -7.73 -1.04 24.41
C ILE A 26 -7.84 -1.43 22.92
N PHE A 27 -8.22 -2.67 22.63
CA PHE A 27 -8.39 -3.15 21.25
C PHE A 27 -9.50 -2.39 20.51
N LEU A 28 -10.66 -2.19 21.15
CA LEU A 28 -11.78 -1.43 20.57
C LEU A 28 -11.43 0.06 20.40
N GLY A 29 -10.70 0.65 21.35
CA GLY A 29 -10.20 2.03 21.23
C GLY A 29 -9.19 2.19 20.10
N ALA A 30 -8.29 1.22 19.92
CA ALA A 30 -7.33 1.21 18.82
C ALA A 30 -8.01 1.01 17.44
N GLN A 31 -9.09 0.22 17.37
CA GLN A 31 -9.91 0.06 16.15
C GLN A 31 -10.66 1.36 15.78
N GLN A 32 -11.14 2.13 16.76
CA GLN A 32 -11.78 3.43 16.48
C GLN A 32 -10.79 4.50 16.00
N GLN A 33 -9.49 4.33 16.29
CA GLN A 33 -8.41 5.20 15.80
C GLN A 33 -7.91 4.79 14.41
N HIS A 34 -8.79 4.42 13.46
CA HIS A 34 -8.46 4.22 12.04
C HIS A 34 -8.09 5.54 11.30
N GLY A 35 -7.27 6.37 11.94
CA GLY A 35 -6.38 7.34 11.35
C GLY A 35 -5.06 7.21 12.08
N ALA A 36 -4.31 6.13 11.82
CA ALA A 36 -2.92 6.07 12.23
C ALA A 36 -2.21 7.22 11.51
N ASP A 37 -1.87 8.27 12.24
CA ASP A 37 -1.00 9.34 11.74
C ASP A 37 0.40 8.75 11.65
N VAL A 38 0.63 7.99 10.58
CA VAL A 38 1.93 7.43 10.27
C VAL A 38 2.80 8.61 9.85
N SER A 39 3.62 9.09 10.78
CA SER A 39 4.73 10.01 10.50
C SER A 39 5.75 9.26 9.63
N TYR A 40 5.47 9.16 8.33
CA TYR A 40 6.50 8.85 7.35
C TYR A 40 7.55 9.97 7.45
N GLY A 41 8.83 9.61 7.54
CA GLY A 41 9.89 10.58 7.35
C GLY A 41 9.63 11.29 6.02
N ARG A 42 9.33 12.59 6.08
CA ARG A 42 9.08 13.38 4.88
C ARG A 42 10.44 13.67 4.25
N SER A 43 10.57 13.30 2.98
CA SER A 43 11.75 13.66 2.19
C SER A 43 11.98 15.18 2.29
N PRO A 44 13.23 15.63 2.43
CA PRO A 44 13.56 17.06 2.40
C PRO A 44 13.43 17.65 0.98
N ALA A 45 13.09 16.85 -0.03
CA ALA A 45 12.81 17.31 -1.38
C ALA A 45 11.72 18.40 -1.38
N GLU A 46 11.93 19.43 -2.18
CA GLU A 46 10.95 20.50 -2.31
C GLU A 46 9.81 20.08 -3.23
N SER A 47 8.59 20.48 -2.89
CA SER A 47 7.47 20.47 -3.83
C SER A 47 7.67 21.57 -4.86
N VAL A 48 8.46 21.30 -5.91
CA VAL A 48 8.60 22.22 -7.04
C VAL A 48 7.32 22.14 -7.86
N THR A 49 6.47 23.15 -7.68
CA THR A 49 5.33 23.35 -8.58
C THR A 49 5.86 24.19 -9.74
N ALA A 50 6.24 23.54 -10.83
CA ALA A 50 6.67 24.28 -12.01
C ALA A 50 5.48 25.09 -12.57
N PRO A 51 5.63 26.40 -12.81
CA PRO A 51 4.62 27.15 -13.53
C PRO A 51 4.38 26.49 -14.89
N LYS A 52 3.12 26.32 -15.27
CA LYS A 52 2.77 25.94 -16.64
C LYS A 52 3.03 27.16 -17.51
N GLY A 53 3.89 27.05 -18.51
CA GLY A 53 4.09 28.12 -19.48
C GLY A 53 5.44 28.03 -20.18
N PRO A 54 5.56 28.59 -21.40
CA PRO A 54 6.78 28.58 -22.16
C PRO A 54 7.91 29.33 -21.43
N ALA A 55 9.15 28.94 -21.70
CA ALA A 55 10.32 29.69 -21.24
C ALA A 55 10.24 31.15 -21.72
N PRO A 56 10.60 32.14 -20.88
CA PRO A 56 10.45 33.55 -21.21
C PRO A 56 11.57 34.00 -22.15
N GLN A 57 11.56 33.56 -23.41
CA GLN A 57 12.25 34.16 -24.57
C GLN A 57 12.12 33.26 -25.81
N ALA A 58 11.07 33.44 -26.59
CA ALA A 58 11.10 33.24 -28.03
C ALA A 58 10.17 34.29 -28.65
N ALA A 59 10.61 34.95 -29.72
CA ALA A 59 9.80 35.91 -30.48
C ALA A 59 8.47 35.26 -30.91
N ASP A 60 7.44 36.06 -31.23
CA ASP A 60 6.14 35.61 -31.78
C ASP A 60 6.30 35.07 -33.22
N PRO A 61 6.30 33.74 -33.46
CA PRO A 61 5.64 33.21 -34.63
C PRO A 61 4.31 32.63 -34.16
N THR A 62 3.26 33.42 -34.33
CA THR A 62 1.89 32.94 -34.16
C THR A 62 1.63 31.83 -35.18
N VAL A 63 0.88 30.79 -34.82
CA VAL A 63 0.46 29.78 -35.81
C VAL A 63 -0.57 30.37 -36.80
N PRO A 64 -0.60 29.89 -38.06
CA PRO A 64 -1.61 30.29 -39.05
C PRO A 64 -3.04 29.97 -38.60
N SER A 65 -4.04 30.43 -39.34
CA SER A 65 -5.44 30.07 -39.06
C SER A 65 -5.68 28.57 -39.28
N VAL A 66 -6.77 28.03 -38.73
CA VAL A 66 -7.15 26.62 -38.92
C VAL A 66 -7.36 26.32 -40.41
N GLU A 67 -8.00 27.21 -41.14
CA GLU A 67 -8.26 27.08 -42.57
C GLU A 67 -6.97 27.07 -43.39
N GLU A 68 -6.02 27.94 -43.05
CA GLU A 68 -4.70 27.99 -43.70
C GLU A 68 -3.91 26.70 -43.44
N MET A 69 -3.88 26.22 -42.18
CA MET A 69 -3.22 24.96 -41.83
C MET A 69 -3.88 23.76 -42.51
N THR A 70 -5.21 23.76 -42.61
CA THR A 70 -5.96 22.72 -43.32
C THR A 70 -5.58 22.68 -44.80
N ALA A 71 -5.52 23.83 -45.46
CA ALA A 71 -5.10 23.93 -46.86
C ALA A 71 -3.66 23.45 -47.08
N LEU A 72 -2.75 23.74 -46.13
CA LEU A 72 -1.37 23.26 -46.18
C LEU A 72 -1.30 21.73 -46.05
N VAL A 73 -2.06 21.15 -45.11
CA VAL A 73 -2.11 19.70 -44.87
C VAL A 73 -2.77 18.96 -46.03
N ASP A 74 -3.74 19.57 -46.71
CA ASP A 74 -4.33 19.01 -47.93
C ASP A 74 -3.33 19.00 -49.11
N ALA A 75 -2.49 20.03 -49.19
CA ALA A 75 -1.50 20.17 -50.24
C ALA A 75 -0.26 19.29 -50.03
N SER A 76 0.06 18.90 -48.79
CA SER A 76 1.28 18.15 -48.47
C SER A 76 1.08 17.21 -47.27
N PRO A 77 1.56 15.95 -47.35
CA PRO A 77 1.36 14.97 -46.28
C PRO A 77 2.13 15.30 -44.99
N VAL A 78 3.16 16.15 -45.08
CA VAL A 78 3.92 16.63 -43.92
C VAL A 78 4.02 18.14 -43.99
N VAL A 79 3.49 18.82 -42.98
CA VAL A 79 3.55 20.27 -42.83
C VAL A 79 4.33 20.60 -41.57
N ARG A 80 5.40 21.39 -41.71
CA ARG A 80 6.22 21.86 -40.59
C ARG A 80 6.06 23.37 -40.45
N LEU A 81 5.46 23.82 -39.36
CA LEU A 81 5.33 25.24 -39.05
C LEU A 81 6.68 25.82 -38.58
N PRO A 82 6.91 27.13 -38.76
CA PRO A 82 8.12 27.79 -38.29
C PRO A 82 8.38 27.53 -36.81
N GLY A 83 9.63 27.21 -36.46
CA GLY A 83 10.03 26.92 -35.08
C GLY A 83 9.78 25.48 -34.60
N SER A 84 9.22 24.62 -35.45
CA SER A 84 9.09 23.18 -35.14
C SER A 84 10.45 22.53 -34.87
N ILE A 85 10.55 21.78 -33.76
CA ILE A 85 11.80 21.14 -33.33
C ILE A 85 11.83 19.63 -33.56
N ALA A 86 10.67 18.97 -33.69
CA ALA A 86 10.59 17.52 -33.79
C ALA A 86 11.32 16.95 -35.02
N GLY A 87 12.21 15.99 -34.82
CA GLY A 87 12.85 15.19 -35.86
C GLY A 87 12.33 13.76 -35.87
N TRP A 88 12.34 13.09 -37.03
CA TRP A 88 12.09 11.65 -37.10
C TRP A 88 12.75 11.01 -38.31
N ASP A 89 12.93 9.69 -38.25
CA ASP A 89 13.35 8.86 -39.40
C ASP A 89 12.17 8.68 -40.37
N GLU A 90 12.21 9.42 -41.48
CA GLU A 90 11.16 9.37 -42.50
C GLU A 90 10.99 7.98 -43.13
N GLN A 91 12.07 7.20 -43.23
CA GLN A 91 12.00 5.87 -43.83
C GLN A 91 11.23 4.93 -42.90
N GLN A 92 11.57 4.90 -41.61
CA GLN A 92 10.87 4.06 -40.64
C GLN A 92 9.39 4.42 -40.52
N VAL A 93 9.07 5.72 -40.46
CA VAL A 93 7.68 6.19 -40.43
C VAL A 93 6.92 5.80 -41.70
N ARG A 94 7.57 5.84 -42.88
CA ARG A 94 6.96 5.43 -44.15
C ARG A 94 6.74 3.92 -44.22
N GLU A 95 7.69 3.13 -43.73
CA GLU A 95 7.59 1.67 -43.68
C GLU A 95 6.43 1.20 -42.80
N VAL A 96 6.26 1.81 -41.62
CA VAL A 96 5.12 1.50 -40.73
C VAL A 96 3.81 2.14 -41.19
N ALA A 97 3.82 3.22 -41.98
CA ALA A 97 2.61 3.74 -42.60
C ALA A 97 2.11 2.80 -43.72
N GLY A 98 3.01 2.31 -44.57
CA GLY A 98 2.64 1.56 -45.78
C GLY A 98 1.73 2.40 -46.67
N ASP A 99 0.58 1.84 -47.08
CA ASP A 99 -0.43 2.54 -47.88
C ASP A 99 -1.44 3.34 -47.05
N PHE A 100 -1.32 3.34 -45.71
CA PHE A 100 -2.22 4.08 -44.84
C PHE A 100 -1.98 5.60 -45.01
N PRO A 101 -3.03 6.39 -45.31
CA PRO A 101 -2.87 7.82 -45.57
C PRO A 101 -2.58 8.57 -44.26
N VAL A 102 -1.31 8.84 -43.98
CA VAL A 102 -0.87 9.63 -42.83
C VAL A 102 -0.59 11.07 -43.27
N ARG A 103 -1.25 12.03 -42.62
CA ARG A 103 -0.93 13.44 -42.70
C ARG A 103 -0.44 13.97 -41.37
N ILE A 104 0.71 14.65 -41.35
CA ILE A 104 1.41 15.10 -40.14
C ILE A 104 1.51 16.62 -40.14
N LEU A 105 0.95 17.26 -39.12
CA LEU A 105 1.13 18.68 -38.83
C LEU A 105 2.11 18.84 -37.65
N VAL A 106 3.19 19.59 -37.84
CA VAL A 106 4.22 19.83 -36.82
C VAL A 106 4.23 21.30 -36.45
N ALA A 107 4.18 21.58 -35.16
CA ALA A 107 4.11 22.90 -34.57
C ALA A 107 5.18 23.10 -33.47
N PRO A 108 5.60 24.34 -33.20
CA PRO A 108 6.58 24.62 -32.16
C PRO A 108 6.05 24.33 -30.73
N PRO A 109 6.93 24.17 -29.73
CA PRO A 109 6.55 23.84 -28.35
C PRO A 109 5.99 25.04 -27.54
N TRP A 110 6.25 26.28 -27.94
CA TRP A 110 5.95 27.50 -27.15
C TRP A 110 4.57 28.12 -27.44
N LEU A 111 3.61 27.32 -27.88
CA LEU A 111 2.25 27.79 -28.21
C LEU A 111 1.41 28.06 -26.97
N ASP A 112 0.61 29.12 -27.01
CA ASP A 112 -0.43 29.35 -26.00
C ASP A 112 -1.60 28.35 -26.11
N GLU A 113 -2.52 28.35 -25.14
CA GLU A 113 -3.64 27.39 -25.12
C GLU A 113 -4.59 27.52 -26.32
N ASP A 114 -4.79 28.74 -26.83
CA ASP A 114 -5.67 28.99 -27.98
C ASP A 114 -4.97 28.60 -29.28
N GLU A 115 -3.68 28.82 -29.39
CA GLU A 115 -2.82 28.36 -30.49
C GLU A 115 -2.75 26.84 -30.56
N GLN A 116 -2.51 26.17 -29.42
CA GLN A 116 -2.54 24.71 -29.33
C GLN A 116 -3.90 24.17 -29.76
N ARG A 117 -5.00 24.84 -29.38
CA ARG A 117 -6.35 24.47 -29.80
C ARG A 117 -6.49 24.59 -31.31
N ARG A 118 -6.08 25.71 -31.91
CA ARG A 118 -6.11 25.89 -33.37
C ARG A 118 -5.35 24.81 -34.13
N VAL A 119 -4.18 24.38 -33.63
CA VAL A 119 -3.41 23.29 -34.26
C VAL A 119 -4.17 21.96 -34.15
N ARG A 120 -4.79 21.67 -33.00
CA ARG A 120 -5.56 20.43 -32.78
C ARG A 120 -6.91 20.41 -33.53
N ASP A 121 -7.48 21.57 -33.84
CA ASP A 121 -8.74 21.72 -34.59
C ASP A 121 -8.58 21.44 -36.12
N VAL A 122 -7.36 21.18 -36.61
CA VAL A 122 -7.10 20.82 -38.00
C VAL A 122 -7.47 19.35 -38.25
N GLU A 123 -8.74 19.07 -38.51
CA GLU A 123 -9.28 17.71 -38.67
C GLU A 123 -8.63 16.89 -39.81
N ASN A 124 -8.10 17.55 -40.84
CA ASN A 124 -7.46 16.87 -41.98
C ASN A 124 -6.07 16.31 -41.64
N ALA A 125 -5.47 16.70 -40.50
CA ALA A 125 -4.23 16.13 -40.01
C ALA A 125 -4.50 14.83 -39.23
N THR A 126 -3.98 13.71 -39.72
CA THR A 126 -4.07 12.42 -39.02
C THR A 126 -3.28 12.43 -37.71
N ILE A 127 -2.13 13.09 -37.73
CA ILE A 127 -1.20 13.20 -36.60
C ILE A 127 -0.81 14.66 -36.43
N THR A 128 -0.83 15.11 -35.19
CA THR A 128 -0.39 16.43 -34.76
C THR A 128 0.79 16.28 -33.79
N VAL A 129 1.86 17.02 -34.08
CA VAL A 129 3.06 17.09 -33.25
C VAL A 129 3.24 18.51 -32.74
N ILE A 130 3.15 18.74 -31.43
CA ILE A 130 3.39 20.05 -30.81
C ILE A 130 4.63 19.93 -29.94
N GLY A 131 5.71 20.62 -30.32
CA GLY A 131 7.00 20.43 -29.66
C GLY A 131 7.53 19.03 -29.92
N THR A 132 7.42 18.15 -28.92
CA THR A 132 7.67 16.71 -29.06
C THR A 132 6.45 15.85 -28.67
N GLU A 133 5.33 16.45 -28.25
CA GLU A 133 4.07 15.73 -28.00
C GLU A 133 3.52 15.21 -29.33
N VAL A 134 3.32 13.89 -29.45
CA VAL A 134 2.72 13.25 -30.63
C VAL A 134 1.32 12.77 -30.29
N SER A 135 0.33 13.24 -31.06
CA SER A 135 -1.09 12.92 -30.87
C SER A 135 -1.80 12.68 -32.20
N GLY A 136 -2.89 11.91 -32.19
CA GLY A 136 -3.74 11.70 -33.35
C GLY A 136 -5.07 11.06 -32.96
N ASP A 137 -6.17 11.62 -33.44
CA ASP A 137 -7.54 11.29 -32.99
C ASP A 137 -7.64 11.26 -31.44
N ILE A 138 -8.14 10.18 -30.85
CA ILE A 138 -8.21 10.00 -29.39
C ILE A 138 -6.91 9.48 -28.76
N TYR A 139 -5.87 9.25 -29.56
CA TYR A 139 -4.63 8.59 -29.13
C TYR A 139 -3.50 9.61 -28.94
N ARG A 140 -2.66 9.33 -27.93
CA ARG A 140 -1.38 9.99 -27.70
C ARG A 140 -0.31 8.92 -27.55
N ALA A 141 0.82 9.11 -28.21
CA ALA A 141 1.97 8.24 -28.07
C ALA A 141 3.04 8.94 -27.23
N VAL A 142 3.54 8.25 -26.20
CA VAL A 142 4.62 8.71 -25.34
C VAL A 142 5.70 7.62 -25.29
N PRO A 143 6.98 7.98 -25.22
CA PRO A 143 8.04 6.99 -24.99
C PRO A 143 7.90 6.41 -23.58
N ASP A 144 8.25 5.13 -23.39
CA ASP A 144 8.09 4.40 -22.14
C ASP A 144 9.36 3.67 -21.66
N ASP A 145 10.48 3.81 -22.39
CA ASP A 145 11.78 3.28 -22.00
C ASP A 145 12.91 4.32 -22.04
N LEU A 146 14.04 3.96 -21.42
CA LEU A 146 15.20 4.86 -21.28
C LEU A 146 15.86 5.24 -22.61
N PRO A 147 16.17 4.29 -23.52
CA PRO A 147 16.62 4.62 -24.88
C PRO A 147 15.71 5.62 -25.60
N SER A 148 14.39 5.40 -25.59
CA SER A 148 13.44 6.28 -26.28
C SER A 148 13.36 7.64 -25.62
N TRP A 149 13.31 7.72 -24.28
CA TRP A 149 13.36 9.00 -23.56
C TRP A 149 14.64 9.78 -23.85
N ARG A 150 15.77 9.08 -23.96
CA ARG A 150 17.06 9.71 -24.29
C ARG A 150 17.01 10.36 -25.66
N ALA A 151 16.63 9.63 -26.71
CA ALA A 151 16.52 10.21 -28.06
C ALA A 151 15.48 11.35 -28.08
N HIS A 152 14.34 11.15 -27.44
CA HIS A 152 13.26 12.12 -27.39
C HIS A 152 13.68 13.45 -26.75
N PHE A 153 14.28 13.42 -25.56
CA PHE A 153 14.61 14.64 -24.81
C PHE A 153 15.99 15.22 -25.15
N ALA A 154 16.91 14.43 -25.70
CA ALA A 154 18.22 14.92 -26.13
C ALA A 154 18.17 15.56 -27.52
N THR A 155 17.40 14.99 -28.46
CA THR A 155 17.42 15.38 -29.89
C THR A 155 16.06 15.75 -30.47
N ALA A 156 15.00 15.84 -29.65
CA ALA A 156 13.63 16.02 -30.11
C ALA A 156 13.17 14.92 -31.09
N ASP A 157 13.67 13.69 -30.91
CA ASP A 157 13.31 12.55 -31.75
C ASP A 157 11.93 12.01 -31.39
N VAL A 158 11.01 12.05 -32.34
CA VAL A 158 9.65 11.53 -32.20
C VAL A 158 9.39 10.29 -33.04
N THR A 159 10.43 9.66 -33.60
CA THR A 159 10.32 8.47 -34.46
C THR A 159 9.53 7.36 -33.78
N GLY A 160 9.94 6.94 -32.58
CA GLY A 160 9.27 5.86 -31.84
C GLY A 160 7.79 6.18 -31.54
N SER A 161 7.50 7.42 -31.15
CA SER A 161 6.12 7.86 -30.88
C SER A 161 5.25 7.88 -32.15
N LEU A 162 5.78 8.34 -33.29
CA LEU A 162 5.08 8.29 -34.57
C LEU A 162 4.84 6.84 -35.01
N VAL A 163 5.87 6.00 -34.90
CA VAL A 163 5.79 4.58 -35.28
C VAL A 163 4.76 3.85 -34.43
N ALA A 164 4.77 4.05 -33.12
CA ALA A 164 3.79 3.47 -32.20
C ALA A 164 2.36 3.95 -32.49
N LEU A 165 2.18 5.25 -32.73
CA LEU A 165 0.87 5.82 -33.03
C LEU A 165 0.30 5.27 -34.35
N ILE A 166 1.10 5.24 -35.41
CA ILE A 166 0.69 4.73 -36.72
C ILE A 166 0.41 3.22 -36.65
N ALA A 167 1.26 2.44 -35.98
CA ALA A 167 1.04 1.01 -35.78
C ALA A 167 -0.28 0.76 -35.02
N GLY A 168 -0.54 1.54 -33.97
CA GLY A 168 -1.79 1.51 -33.20
C GLY A 168 -3.01 1.84 -34.05
N MET A 169 -2.97 2.91 -34.85
CA MET A 169 -4.06 3.28 -35.78
C MET A 169 -4.32 2.21 -36.84
N ARG A 170 -3.28 1.48 -37.26
CA ARG A 170 -3.39 0.38 -38.23
C ARG A 170 -3.76 -0.96 -37.59
N GLU A 171 -3.84 -1.02 -36.26
CA GLU A 171 -4.03 -2.25 -35.49
C GLU A 171 -2.97 -3.34 -35.81
N VAL A 172 -1.74 -2.92 -36.08
CA VAL A 172 -0.60 -3.82 -36.31
C VAL A 172 0.37 -3.77 -35.13
N PRO A 173 1.16 -4.82 -34.89
CA PRO A 173 2.17 -4.79 -33.86
C PRO A 173 3.17 -3.65 -34.08
N THR A 174 3.45 -2.89 -33.03
CA THR A 174 4.51 -1.87 -33.05
C THR A 174 5.86 -2.57 -33.27
N PRO A 175 6.65 -2.12 -34.25
CA PRO A 175 8.04 -2.56 -34.40
C PRO A 175 8.83 -2.38 -33.09
N ALA A 176 9.83 -3.23 -32.87
CA ALA A 176 10.71 -3.05 -31.72
C ALA A 176 11.47 -1.72 -31.84
N ASP A 177 11.54 -0.97 -30.74
CA ASP A 177 12.33 0.26 -30.72
C ASP A 177 13.83 -0.06 -30.75
N HIS A 178 14.60 0.83 -31.36
CA HIS A 178 16.04 0.71 -31.50
C HIS A 178 16.71 1.99 -31.02
N ASP A 179 17.82 1.85 -30.29
CA ASP A 179 18.63 3.00 -29.89
C ASP A 179 19.28 3.64 -31.13
N VAL A 180 18.63 4.65 -31.67
CA VAL A 180 19.06 5.41 -32.85
C VAL A 180 20.12 6.45 -32.53
N LEU A 181 20.37 6.70 -31.23
CA LEU A 181 21.24 7.79 -30.81
C LEU A 181 22.72 7.38 -30.95
N ARG A 182 23.45 8.15 -31.76
CA ARG A 182 24.86 7.90 -32.04
C ARG A 182 25.73 8.72 -31.11
N TRP A 183 26.68 8.08 -30.46
CA TRP A 183 27.64 8.72 -29.58
C TRP A 183 28.99 8.87 -30.27
N ARG A 184 29.66 10.00 -30.04
CA ARG A 184 31.06 10.24 -30.38
C ARG A 184 31.84 10.65 -29.14
N GLU A 185 33.15 10.50 -29.18
CA GLU A 185 34.00 11.09 -28.15
C GLU A 185 34.00 12.63 -28.29
N PRO A 186 33.96 13.39 -27.17
CA PRO A 186 34.22 14.81 -27.22
C PRO A 186 35.63 15.07 -27.77
N SER A 187 35.77 16.08 -28.63
CA SER A 187 37.09 16.50 -29.10
C SER A 187 37.92 17.09 -27.94
N GLY A 188 39.25 17.05 -28.08
CA GLY A 188 40.17 17.61 -27.08
C GLY A 188 39.83 19.06 -26.69
N PRO A 189 39.59 19.98 -27.65
CA PRO A 189 39.17 21.35 -27.34
C PRO A 189 37.81 21.44 -26.63
N GLU A 190 36.81 20.65 -27.04
CA GLU A 190 35.49 20.62 -26.39
C GLU A 190 35.62 20.18 -24.93
N LEU A 191 36.32 19.07 -24.67
CA LEU A 191 36.51 18.54 -23.32
C LEU A 191 37.32 19.50 -22.44
N ALA A 192 38.36 20.12 -22.99
CA ALA A 192 39.20 21.06 -22.25
C ALA A 192 38.42 22.31 -21.82
N ALA A 193 37.55 22.84 -22.68
CA ALA A 193 36.69 23.98 -22.36
C ALA A 193 35.71 23.64 -21.22
N VAL A 194 35.01 22.51 -21.33
CA VAL A 194 34.08 22.04 -20.29
C VAL A 194 34.81 21.81 -18.98
N ALA A 195 35.94 21.10 -19.00
CA ALA A 195 36.71 20.83 -17.79
C ALA A 195 37.25 22.09 -17.10
N ALA A 196 37.60 23.13 -17.87
CA ALA A 196 38.06 24.41 -17.32
C ALA A 196 36.93 25.14 -16.56
N ASP A 197 35.72 25.19 -17.14
CA ASP A 197 34.55 25.77 -16.46
C ASP A 197 34.17 24.97 -15.22
N LEU A 198 34.20 23.64 -15.28
CA LEU A 198 33.89 22.78 -14.14
C LEU A 198 34.87 22.98 -12.97
N ARG A 199 36.18 23.11 -13.23
CA ARG A 199 37.18 23.37 -12.17
C ARG A 199 37.00 24.73 -11.48
N THR A 200 36.49 25.72 -12.20
CA THR A 200 36.40 27.10 -11.70
C THR A 200 35.05 27.42 -11.06
N LYS A 201 33.96 26.94 -11.67
CA LYS A 201 32.58 27.28 -11.31
C LYS A 201 31.75 26.09 -10.83
N GLY A 202 32.18 24.86 -11.13
CA GLY A 202 31.36 23.65 -10.94
C GLY A 202 30.21 23.52 -11.94
N LEU A 203 30.09 24.44 -12.89
CA LEU A 203 29.05 24.49 -13.93
C LEU A 203 29.65 24.89 -15.26
N HIS A 204 29.35 24.13 -16.31
CA HIS A 204 29.49 24.54 -17.71
C HIS A 204 28.11 24.67 -18.34
N ALA A 205 27.77 25.83 -18.88
CA ALA A 205 26.55 26.04 -19.67
C ALA A 205 26.98 26.48 -21.08
N ALA A 206 26.73 25.62 -22.07
CA ALA A 206 27.08 25.91 -23.46
C ALA A 206 26.13 26.96 -24.07
N ALA A 207 26.56 27.59 -25.16
CA ALA A 207 25.70 28.51 -25.89
C ALA A 207 24.40 27.82 -26.34
N GLY A 208 23.26 28.46 -26.09
CA GLY A 208 21.93 27.91 -26.38
C GLY A 208 21.35 26.99 -25.29
N ALA A 209 22.12 26.63 -24.26
CA ALA A 209 21.56 26.01 -23.07
C ALA A 209 20.66 27.02 -22.34
N SER A 210 19.50 26.57 -21.86
CA SER A 210 18.58 27.41 -21.08
C SER A 210 18.90 27.44 -19.59
N LEU A 211 19.82 26.58 -19.12
CA LEU A 211 20.28 26.56 -17.73
C LEU A 211 21.11 27.82 -17.42
N THR A 212 20.58 28.67 -16.55
CA THR A 212 21.23 29.91 -16.12
C THR A 212 22.05 29.72 -14.84
N ALA A 213 21.56 28.90 -13.91
CA ALA A 213 22.23 28.58 -12.66
C ALA A 213 21.80 27.23 -12.12
N VAL A 214 22.68 26.58 -11.36
CA VAL A 214 22.33 25.33 -10.66
C VAL A 214 21.30 25.63 -9.55
N PRO A 215 20.18 24.88 -9.46
CA PRO A 215 19.19 25.04 -8.40
C PRO A 215 19.79 24.78 -7.00
N GLY A 216 20.28 25.83 -6.34
CA GLY A 216 21.22 25.72 -5.21
C GLY A 216 20.71 24.91 -4.01
N LYS A 217 19.41 24.94 -3.71
CA LYS A 217 18.83 24.16 -2.59
C LYS A 217 18.61 22.69 -2.96
N ALA A 218 18.06 22.42 -4.14
CA ALA A 218 17.86 21.04 -4.62
C ALA A 218 19.22 20.35 -4.82
N ALA A 219 20.22 21.05 -5.37
CA ALA A 219 21.57 20.55 -5.55
C ALA A 219 22.26 20.20 -4.23
N LYS A 220 22.24 21.11 -3.24
CA LYS A 220 22.83 20.86 -1.92
C LYS A 220 22.17 19.70 -1.17
N THR A 221 20.87 19.51 -1.37
CA THR A 221 20.14 18.40 -0.73
C THR A 221 20.46 17.06 -1.40
N ALA A 222 20.50 17.04 -2.74
CA ALA A 222 20.80 15.85 -3.53
C ALA A 222 22.26 15.39 -3.37
N PHE A 223 23.19 16.36 -3.36
CA PHE A 223 24.64 16.17 -3.28
C PHE A 223 25.25 17.09 -2.22
N PRO A 224 25.22 16.68 -0.93
CA PRO A 224 25.76 17.49 0.17
C PRO A 224 27.26 17.80 0.01
N ASP A 225 28.01 16.88 -0.55
CA ASP A 225 29.46 17.01 -0.81
C ASP A 225 29.78 17.73 -2.14
N GLY A 226 28.74 18.15 -2.88
CA GLY A 226 28.85 18.81 -4.18
C GLY A 226 28.77 17.87 -5.38
N ALA A 227 28.48 18.45 -6.53
CA ALA A 227 28.44 17.80 -7.84
C ALA A 227 28.85 18.80 -8.93
N LEU A 228 29.26 18.28 -10.08
CA LEU A 228 29.59 19.05 -11.28
C LEU A 228 28.42 19.01 -12.26
N TYR A 229 28.17 20.13 -12.95
CA TYR A 229 27.02 20.27 -13.84
C TYR A 229 27.46 20.71 -15.23
N VAL A 230 26.99 20.02 -16.25
CA VAL A 230 27.17 20.38 -17.65
C VAL A 230 25.81 20.51 -18.28
N ALA A 231 25.52 21.66 -18.89
CA ALA A 231 24.30 21.90 -19.63
C ALA A 231 24.62 22.24 -21.08
N LEU A 232 24.06 21.44 -21.98
CA LEU A 232 24.16 21.59 -23.43
C LEU A 232 22.77 21.88 -23.98
N PRO A 233 22.63 22.66 -25.07
CA PRO A 233 21.36 22.81 -25.78
C PRO A 233 20.83 21.45 -26.27
N PRO A 234 19.56 21.37 -26.68
CA PRO A 234 19.06 20.25 -27.48
C PRO A 234 20.01 19.97 -28.64
N GLN A 235 20.35 18.70 -28.82
CA GLN A 235 21.32 18.26 -29.82
C GLN A 235 20.62 18.08 -31.17
N PRO A 236 21.30 18.35 -32.30
CA PRO A 236 20.72 18.16 -33.61
C PRO A 236 20.28 16.71 -33.85
N PHE A 237 19.06 16.53 -34.35
CA PHE A 237 18.55 15.21 -34.74
C PHE A 237 19.45 14.56 -35.81
N GLY A 238 19.75 13.28 -35.62
CA GLY A 238 20.53 12.47 -36.57
C GLY A 238 22.05 12.69 -36.52
N GLU A 239 22.57 13.66 -35.76
CA GLU A 239 24.02 13.87 -35.62
C GLU A 239 24.61 13.08 -34.44
N PRO A 240 25.91 12.71 -34.46
CA PRO A 240 26.55 12.07 -33.32
C PRO A 240 26.78 13.04 -32.13
N LEU A 241 26.30 12.66 -30.94
CA LEU A 241 26.40 13.45 -29.71
C LEU A 241 27.76 13.25 -29.01
N PRO A 242 28.41 14.32 -28.53
CA PRO A 242 29.62 14.22 -27.71
C PRO A 242 29.30 13.58 -26.36
N ARG A 243 29.89 12.42 -26.06
CA ARG A 243 29.64 11.66 -24.84
C ARG A 243 30.49 12.19 -23.68
N PHE A 244 30.10 13.31 -23.08
CA PHE A 244 30.88 13.98 -22.05
C PHE A 244 31.00 13.20 -20.73
N GLY A 245 29.96 12.49 -20.31
CA GLY A 245 29.92 11.81 -19.01
C GLY A 245 31.14 10.94 -18.71
N PRO A 246 31.41 9.88 -19.48
CA PRO A 246 32.58 9.02 -19.27
C PRO A 246 33.91 9.76 -19.37
N ALA A 247 34.03 10.70 -20.31
CA ALA A 247 35.25 11.50 -20.49
C ALA A 247 35.54 12.39 -19.26
N LEU A 248 34.50 12.98 -18.67
CA LEU A 248 34.60 13.80 -17.47
C LEU A 248 34.82 12.96 -16.22
N THR A 249 34.21 11.78 -16.10
CA THR A 249 34.48 10.85 -15.00
C THR A 249 35.95 10.43 -14.96
N GLY A 250 36.61 10.30 -16.12
CA GLY A 250 38.06 10.07 -16.18
C GLY A 250 38.90 11.21 -15.59
N LEU A 251 38.38 12.46 -15.62
CA LEU A 251 39.04 13.64 -15.06
C LEU A 251 38.65 13.92 -13.60
N PHE A 252 37.46 13.49 -13.19
CA PHE A 252 36.87 13.73 -11.86
C PHE A 252 36.24 12.44 -11.29
N PRO A 253 37.04 11.40 -11.00
CA PRO A 253 36.53 10.04 -10.73
C PRO A 253 35.65 9.93 -9.48
N ASP A 254 35.90 10.74 -8.45
CA ASP A 254 35.20 10.67 -7.16
C ASP A 254 34.08 11.72 -7.03
N THR A 255 33.81 12.47 -8.10
CA THR A 255 32.83 13.57 -8.07
C THR A 255 31.60 13.21 -8.90
N PRO A 256 30.38 13.32 -8.34
CA PRO A 256 29.16 13.20 -9.14
C PRO A 256 29.10 14.27 -10.24
N ILE A 257 28.76 13.85 -11.45
CA ILE A 257 28.67 14.69 -12.64
C ILE A 257 27.28 14.52 -13.25
N ILE A 258 26.57 15.63 -13.39
CA ILE A 258 25.28 15.70 -14.07
C ILE A 258 25.50 16.34 -15.44
N VAL A 259 25.12 15.63 -16.51
CA VAL A 259 25.23 16.12 -17.88
C VAL A 259 23.84 16.23 -18.48
N MET A 260 23.46 17.42 -18.93
CA MET A 260 22.19 17.68 -19.61
C MET A 260 22.41 17.87 -21.11
N TYR A 261 21.66 17.15 -21.93
CA TYR A 261 21.53 17.37 -23.36
C TYR A 261 20.09 17.79 -23.63
N GLY A 262 19.84 19.09 -23.83
CA GLY A 262 18.46 19.59 -23.80
C GLY A 262 17.78 19.22 -22.48
N ASN A 263 16.65 18.51 -22.55
CA ASN A 263 15.92 18.07 -21.36
C ASN A 263 16.30 16.65 -20.90
N TRP A 264 17.19 15.96 -21.63
CA TRP A 264 17.77 14.69 -21.18
C TRP A 264 18.86 14.93 -20.14
N ILE A 265 18.90 14.11 -19.09
CA ILE A 265 19.83 14.25 -17.95
C ILE A 265 20.50 12.90 -17.71
N GLU A 266 21.83 12.91 -17.71
CA GLU A 266 22.66 11.79 -17.31
C GLU A 266 23.32 12.05 -15.97
N TYR A 267 23.39 11.00 -15.14
CA TYR A 267 24.20 10.96 -13.94
C TYR A 267 25.42 10.07 -14.17
N HIS A 268 26.60 10.61 -13.87
CA HIS A 268 27.86 9.89 -13.91
C HIS A 268 28.55 10.09 -12.56
N GLY A 269 28.81 9.01 -11.84
CA GLY A 269 29.41 9.10 -10.52
C GLY A 269 29.52 7.76 -9.83
N PRO A 270 29.95 7.73 -8.55
CA PRO A 270 29.96 6.49 -7.78
C PRO A 270 28.54 5.89 -7.70
N ALA A 271 28.47 4.56 -7.78
CA ALA A 271 27.25 3.73 -7.96
C ALA A 271 26.54 3.91 -9.31
N ALA A 272 27.03 3.21 -10.34
CA ALA A 272 26.46 3.26 -11.70
C ALA A 272 24.98 2.86 -11.76
N ASP A 273 24.54 1.88 -10.96
CA ASP A 273 23.15 1.40 -10.90
C ASP A 273 22.17 2.49 -10.45
N PHE A 274 22.65 3.52 -9.73
CA PHE A 274 21.85 4.67 -9.34
C PHE A 274 21.36 5.49 -10.53
N ALA A 275 22.18 5.59 -11.59
CA ALA A 275 21.89 6.42 -12.76
C ALA A 275 20.61 5.95 -13.47
N GLU A 276 20.49 4.64 -13.66
CA GLU A 276 19.36 4.01 -14.35
C GLU A 276 18.07 4.18 -13.55
N VAL A 277 18.11 3.91 -12.24
CA VAL A 277 16.94 4.07 -11.36
C VAL A 277 16.51 5.54 -11.25
N ALA A 278 17.47 6.47 -11.14
CA ALA A 278 17.17 7.89 -11.13
C ALA A 278 16.53 8.35 -12.45
N GLY A 279 17.08 7.93 -13.58
CA GLY A 279 16.52 8.21 -14.91
C GLY A 279 15.11 7.64 -15.07
N ALA A 280 14.94 6.34 -14.86
CA ALA A 280 13.67 5.65 -15.06
C ALA A 280 12.57 6.19 -14.11
N SER A 281 12.92 6.46 -12.85
CA SER A 281 11.96 7.02 -11.88
C SER A 281 11.56 8.46 -12.20
N PHE A 282 12.49 9.26 -12.73
CA PHE A 282 12.22 10.64 -13.15
C PHE A 282 11.36 10.66 -14.41
N TYR A 283 11.84 10.10 -15.53
CA TYR A 283 11.12 10.16 -16.80
C TYR A 283 9.81 9.36 -16.75
N GLY A 284 9.75 8.24 -16.05
CA GLY A 284 8.50 7.49 -15.88
C GLY A 284 7.38 8.27 -15.17
N HIS A 285 7.69 9.34 -14.43
CA HIS A 285 6.67 10.20 -13.81
C HIS A 285 6.47 11.55 -14.51
N PHE A 286 7.50 12.04 -15.20
CA PHE A 286 7.50 13.42 -15.70
C PHE A 286 7.62 13.53 -17.22
N ALA A 287 7.91 12.46 -17.96
CA ALA A 287 8.13 12.51 -19.41
C ALA A 287 6.96 13.15 -20.17
N ASP A 288 5.72 12.66 -19.99
CA ASP A 288 4.53 13.23 -20.65
C ASP A 288 4.39 14.73 -20.39
N ARG A 289 4.66 15.16 -19.15
CA ARG A 289 4.60 16.58 -18.79
C ARG A 289 5.74 17.37 -19.43
N ILE A 290 6.94 16.82 -19.51
CA ILE A 290 8.08 17.48 -20.17
C ILE A 290 7.86 17.58 -21.68
N SER A 291 7.21 16.60 -22.31
CA SER A 291 6.85 16.64 -23.73
C SER A 291 5.74 17.66 -24.02
N GLN A 292 4.78 17.83 -23.09
CA GLN A 292 3.64 18.73 -23.27
C GLN A 292 4.00 20.22 -23.08
N TYR A 293 4.99 20.54 -22.25
CA TYR A 293 5.32 21.93 -21.91
C TYR A 293 6.80 22.22 -22.15
N ASP A 294 7.09 23.40 -22.70
CA ASP A 294 8.45 23.88 -22.95
C ASP A 294 9.19 24.34 -21.67
N TYR A 295 9.54 23.39 -20.82
CA TYR A 295 10.28 23.69 -19.59
C TYR A 295 11.73 24.06 -19.86
N SER A 296 12.24 25.07 -19.14
CA SER A 296 13.67 25.37 -19.13
C SER A 296 14.48 24.30 -18.39
N GLN A 297 15.76 24.18 -18.73
CA GLN A 297 16.68 23.23 -18.09
C GLN A 297 16.79 23.46 -16.58
N ASP A 298 16.67 24.70 -16.08
CA ASP A 298 16.69 24.95 -14.63
C ASP A 298 15.56 24.21 -13.90
N HIS A 299 14.36 24.20 -14.50
CA HIS A 299 13.19 23.54 -13.92
C HIS A 299 13.32 22.02 -13.98
N VAL A 300 13.70 21.48 -15.15
CA VAL A 300 13.90 20.04 -15.33
C VAL A 300 14.97 19.53 -14.36
N LEU A 301 16.09 20.25 -14.24
CA LEU A 301 17.16 19.92 -13.31
C LEU A 301 16.71 19.98 -11.84
N ALA A 302 15.93 21.00 -11.44
CA ALA A 302 15.45 21.10 -10.08
C ALA A 302 14.57 19.91 -9.68
N VAL A 303 13.64 19.51 -10.56
CA VAL A 303 12.76 18.35 -10.32
C VAL A 303 13.57 17.05 -10.29
N TYR A 304 14.53 16.89 -11.21
CA TYR A 304 15.44 15.74 -11.22
C TYR A 304 16.24 15.62 -9.91
N LEU A 305 16.83 16.72 -9.42
CA LEU A 305 17.60 16.73 -8.17
C LEU A 305 16.74 16.42 -6.94
N ASN A 306 15.48 16.86 -6.92
CA ASN A 306 14.53 16.45 -5.89
C ASN A 306 14.22 14.96 -5.97
N ARG A 307 14.06 14.38 -7.16
CA ARG A 307 13.91 12.94 -7.32
C ARG A 307 15.14 12.17 -6.86
N VAL A 308 16.35 12.64 -7.19
CA VAL A 308 17.61 12.09 -6.67
C VAL A 308 17.63 12.10 -5.15
N THR A 309 17.18 13.20 -4.54
CA THR A 309 17.01 13.33 -3.09
C THR A 309 16.04 12.27 -2.56
N ASP A 310 14.88 12.10 -3.18
CA ASP A 310 13.89 11.10 -2.76
C ASP A 310 14.44 9.67 -2.82
N ILE A 311 15.14 9.30 -3.88
CA ILE A 311 15.73 7.97 -4.05
C ILE A 311 16.80 7.71 -2.99
N ARG A 312 17.68 8.69 -2.75
CA ARG A 312 18.72 8.62 -1.72
C ARG A 312 18.10 8.57 -0.31
N TYR A 313 17.07 9.37 -0.06
CA TYR A 313 16.35 9.42 1.21
C TYR A 313 15.61 8.12 1.51
N ALA A 314 14.99 7.51 0.49
CA ALA A 314 14.31 6.22 0.60
C ALA A 314 15.26 5.07 0.96
N GLY A 315 16.58 5.26 0.85
CA GLY A 315 17.59 4.30 1.27
C GLY A 315 17.71 3.09 0.33
N LEU A 316 17.33 3.24 -0.95
CA LEU A 316 17.40 2.16 -1.95
C LEU A 316 18.84 1.64 -2.17
N PHE A 317 19.86 2.47 -1.91
CA PHE A 317 21.25 2.15 -2.26
C PHE A 317 22.24 2.14 -1.08
N ASP A 318 22.02 2.92 0.00
CA ASP A 318 23.08 3.15 1.00
C ASP A 318 22.65 3.25 2.48
N ARG A 319 21.53 2.64 2.88
CA ARG A 319 21.27 2.44 4.32
C ARG A 319 20.72 1.06 4.63
N PRO A 320 21.20 0.37 5.71
CA PRO A 320 20.34 -0.64 6.32
C PRO A 320 19.03 0.06 6.63
N LEU A 321 17.93 -0.46 6.07
CA LEU A 321 16.55 -0.01 6.28
C LEU A 321 16.46 0.70 7.64
N PRO A 322 16.04 1.98 7.71
CA PRO A 322 16.12 2.73 8.96
C PRO A 322 15.56 1.86 10.07
N TYR A 323 16.33 1.68 11.16
CA TYR A 323 15.87 1.00 12.35
C TYR A 323 14.56 1.70 12.76
N ARG A 324 13.44 1.12 12.34
CA ARG A 324 12.14 1.50 12.86
C ARG A 324 12.21 1.01 14.30
N PRO A 325 12.19 1.89 15.32
CA PRO A 325 11.90 1.41 16.66
C PRO A 325 10.64 0.57 16.52
N VAL A 326 10.70 -0.66 17.03
CA VAL A 326 9.61 -1.62 16.94
C VAL A 326 8.34 -0.89 17.36
N ASP A 327 7.45 -0.64 16.42
CA ASP A 327 6.18 0.00 16.72
C ASP A 327 5.46 -0.94 17.70
N PRO A 328 5.35 -0.58 18.98
CA PRO A 328 4.82 -1.47 19.99
C PRO A 328 3.37 -1.85 19.65
N LEU A 329 2.64 -1.02 18.90
CA LEU A 329 1.32 -1.35 18.41
C LEU A 329 1.37 -2.45 17.33
N ARG A 330 2.30 -2.42 16.36
CA ARG A 330 2.39 -3.46 15.31
C ARG A 330 2.75 -4.84 15.87
N VAL A 331 3.50 -4.91 16.97
CA VAL A 331 3.84 -6.19 17.63
C VAL A 331 2.77 -6.62 18.63
N ALA A 332 2.16 -5.69 19.35
CA ALA A 332 1.13 -6.01 20.34
C ALA A 332 -0.24 -6.31 19.71
N LEU A 333 -0.66 -5.60 18.64
CA LEU A 333 -1.98 -5.75 18.02
C LEU A 333 -2.27 -7.18 17.51
N PRO A 334 -1.36 -7.86 16.81
CA PRO A 334 -1.59 -9.24 16.39
C PRO A 334 -1.63 -10.22 17.57
N ALA A 335 -0.97 -9.88 18.68
CA ALA A 335 -0.87 -10.73 19.87
C ALA A 335 -2.04 -10.53 20.85
N LEU A 336 -2.74 -9.38 20.82
CA LEU A 336 -3.88 -9.07 21.70
C LEU A 336 -5.03 -10.10 21.61
N PRO A 337 -5.46 -10.58 20.42
CA PRO A 337 -6.47 -11.63 20.31
C PRO A 337 -6.03 -12.94 20.98
N TRP A 338 -4.75 -13.30 20.88
CA TRP A 338 -4.18 -14.50 21.47
C TRP A 338 -3.99 -14.37 22.98
N LEU A 339 -3.63 -13.19 23.47
CA LEU A 339 -3.60 -12.88 24.90
C LEU A 339 -5.00 -12.93 25.51
N PHE A 340 -6.00 -12.38 24.82
CA PHE A 340 -7.40 -12.48 25.22
C PHE A 340 -7.88 -13.94 25.24
N ALA A 341 -7.63 -14.69 24.15
CA ALA A 341 -7.96 -16.11 24.06
C ALA A 341 -7.26 -16.92 25.16
N GLY A 342 -5.99 -16.63 25.47
CA GLY A 342 -5.23 -17.26 26.55
C GLY A 342 -5.81 -16.94 27.94
N CYS A 343 -6.20 -15.69 28.20
CA CYS A 343 -6.85 -15.29 29.45
C CYS A 343 -8.21 -15.95 29.63
N VAL A 344 -9.04 -15.99 28.57
CA VAL A 344 -10.35 -16.65 28.57
C VAL A 344 -10.18 -18.17 28.75
N ALA A 345 -9.26 -18.80 28.02
CA ALA A 345 -8.97 -20.22 28.16
C ALA A 345 -8.49 -20.57 29.57
N MET A 346 -7.62 -19.75 30.17
CA MET A 346 -7.14 -19.95 31.53
C MET A 346 -8.24 -19.71 32.57
N PHE A 347 -9.11 -18.72 32.38
CA PHE A 347 -10.31 -18.52 33.20
C PHE A 347 -11.26 -19.72 33.13
N LEU A 348 -11.52 -20.24 31.93
CA LEU A 348 -12.37 -21.42 31.71
C LEU A 348 -11.73 -22.66 32.34
N ALA A 349 -10.44 -22.90 32.11
CA ALA A 349 -9.70 -24.01 32.70
C ALA A 349 -9.70 -23.95 34.24
N LEU A 350 -9.51 -22.77 34.83
CA LEU A 350 -9.61 -22.57 36.28
C LEU A 350 -11.03 -22.75 36.80
N SER A 351 -12.05 -22.35 36.04
CA SER A 351 -13.47 -22.51 36.40
C SER A 351 -13.90 -23.98 36.35
N VAL A 352 -13.55 -24.71 35.29
CA VAL A 352 -13.79 -26.16 35.18
C VAL A 352 -13.00 -26.93 36.24
N ARG A 353 -11.76 -26.51 36.52
CA ARG A 353 -10.95 -27.12 37.58
C ARG A 353 -11.50 -26.81 38.97
N SER A 354 -12.11 -25.65 39.22
CA SER A 354 -12.78 -25.35 40.49
C SER A 354 -14.04 -26.18 40.68
N LEU A 355 -14.80 -26.43 39.62
CA LEU A 355 -15.94 -27.36 39.63
C LEU A 355 -15.47 -28.80 39.90
N ARG A 356 -14.42 -29.28 39.21
CA ARG A 356 -13.80 -30.59 39.46
C ARG A 356 -13.13 -30.71 40.84
N ARG A 357 -12.60 -29.64 41.43
CA ARG A 357 -12.00 -29.65 42.78
C ARG A 357 -13.03 -29.40 43.89
N SER A 358 -14.21 -28.87 43.58
CA SER A 358 -15.34 -28.84 44.52
C SER A 358 -15.89 -30.25 44.80
N ASN A 359 -15.64 -31.20 43.89
CA ASN A 359 -15.82 -32.64 44.14
C ASN A 359 -14.65 -33.29 44.91
N GLY A 360 -13.69 -32.51 45.40
CA GLY A 360 -12.41 -32.99 45.91
C GLY A 360 -11.95 -32.33 47.19
N THR A 361 -12.85 -32.00 48.11
CA THR A 361 -12.54 -31.80 49.55
C THR A 361 -13.83 -31.84 50.38
N GLY A 362 -14.13 -33.01 50.95
CA GLY A 362 -14.83 -33.16 52.22
C GLY A 362 -16.13 -32.37 52.41
N ILE A 363 -17.14 -32.59 51.57
CA ILE A 363 -18.51 -32.53 52.08
C ILE A 363 -18.64 -33.76 52.98
N ARG A 364 -18.83 -33.49 54.27
CA ARG A 364 -19.16 -34.48 55.29
C ARG A 364 -20.08 -35.55 54.69
N ARG A 365 -19.69 -36.82 54.83
CA ARG A 365 -20.66 -37.92 54.93
C ARG A 365 -21.70 -37.47 55.95
N GLY A 366 -22.82 -37.00 55.45
CA GLY A 366 -23.90 -36.44 56.23
C GLY A 366 -25.16 -36.87 55.53
N ASN A 367 -25.81 -37.88 56.11
CA ASN A 367 -27.20 -38.25 55.88
C ASN A 367 -28.14 -37.10 56.31
N GLY A 368 -27.85 -35.85 55.91
CA GLY A 368 -28.59 -34.67 56.31
C GLY A 368 -29.82 -34.48 55.44
N ALA A 369 -30.91 -34.02 56.06
CA ALA A 369 -32.20 -33.82 55.40
C ALA A 369 -32.15 -33.00 54.09
N PRO A 370 -31.37 -31.91 53.95
CA PRO A 370 -31.38 -31.08 52.73
C PRO A 370 -30.81 -31.79 51.50
N ALA A 371 -29.73 -32.55 51.67
CA ALA A 371 -29.09 -33.27 50.56
C ALA A 371 -29.97 -34.42 50.06
N ARG A 372 -30.63 -35.11 50.99
CA ARG A 372 -31.57 -36.19 50.67
C ARG A 372 -32.84 -35.65 50.00
N LEU A 373 -33.35 -34.50 50.45
CA LEU A 373 -34.46 -33.80 49.79
C LEU A 373 -34.11 -33.44 48.34
N ALA A 374 -32.95 -32.82 48.10
CA ALA A 374 -32.51 -32.47 46.75
C ALA A 374 -32.38 -33.69 45.83
N GLY A 375 -31.78 -34.78 46.33
CA GLY A 375 -31.64 -36.02 45.57
C GLY A 375 -32.98 -36.68 45.22
N LEU A 376 -33.92 -36.74 46.17
CA LEU A 376 -35.24 -37.33 45.94
C LEU A 376 -36.14 -36.45 45.06
N THR A 377 -36.03 -35.12 45.15
CA THR A 377 -36.75 -34.21 44.23
C THR A 377 -36.26 -34.34 42.79
N ALA A 378 -34.95 -34.47 42.57
CA ALA A 378 -34.42 -34.71 41.24
C ALA A 378 -34.85 -36.07 40.68
N LEU A 379 -34.87 -37.11 41.54
CA LEU A 379 -35.41 -38.42 41.18
C LEU A 379 -36.89 -38.33 40.76
N ALA A 380 -37.71 -37.64 41.55
CA ALA A 380 -39.14 -37.49 41.25
C ALA A 380 -39.39 -36.75 39.92
N VAL A 381 -38.58 -35.73 39.60
CA VAL A 381 -38.65 -35.02 38.32
C VAL A 381 -38.30 -35.94 37.16
N GLU A 382 -37.21 -36.70 37.26
CA GLU A 382 -36.81 -37.63 36.20
C GLU A 382 -37.83 -38.77 36.01
N MET A 383 -38.37 -39.30 37.10
CA MET A 383 -39.45 -40.31 37.03
C MET A 383 -40.74 -39.74 36.43
N SER A 384 -41.09 -38.48 36.73
CA SER A 384 -42.27 -37.81 36.15
C SER A 384 -42.13 -37.53 34.65
N LEU A 385 -40.92 -37.51 34.11
CA LEU A 385 -40.69 -37.39 32.66
C LEU A 385 -40.82 -38.75 31.95
N LEU A 386 -40.57 -39.85 32.67
CA LEU A 386 -40.57 -41.21 32.15
C LEU A 386 -41.89 -41.96 32.39
N THR A 387 -42.76 -41.41 33.24
CA THR A 387 -44.07 -41.97 33.57
C THR A 387 -45.15 -40.90 33.44
N ASP A 388 -46.28 -41.24 32.83
CA ASP A 388 -47.40 -40.30 32.71
C ASP A 388 -48.05 -40.14 34.09
N ALA A 389 -48.02 -38.93 34.66
CA ALA A 389 -48.36 -38.65 36.06
C ALA A 389 -49.80 -39.05 36.46
N ARG A 390 -50.70 -39.28 35.49
CA ARG A 390 -52.07 -39.75 35.75
C ARG A 390 -52.19 -41.26 36.00
N SER A 391 -51.17 -42.06 35.67
CA SER A 391 -51.21 -43.52 35.82
C SER A 391 -50.38 -44.05 37.01
N ASN A 392 -49.72 -43.18 37.77
CA ASN A 392 -48.91 -43.58 38.93
C ASN A 392 -49.22 -42.77 40.21
N PRO A 393 -50.15 -43.23 41.06
CA PRO A 393 -50.54 -42.52 42.28
C PRO A 393 -49.42 -42.46 43.33
N ALA A 394 -48.48 -43.42 43.31
CA ALA A 394 -47.35 -43.43 44.24
C ALA A 394 -46.38 -42.27 43.98
N LEU A 395 -46.08 -41.98 42.70
CA LEU A 395 -45.26 -40.83 42.32
C LEU A 395 -45.86 -39.50 42.79
N THR A 396 -47.18 -39.33 42.65
CA THR A 396 -47.87 -38.11 43.07
C THR A 396 -47.82 -37.94 44.59
N ARG A 397 -48.04 -39.02 45.36
CA ARG A 397 -47.90 -38.98 46.83
C ARG A 397 -46.45 -38.69 47.25
N GLY A 398 -45.47 -39.28 46.57
CA GLY A 398 -44.05 -38.99 46.77
C GLY A 398 -43.71 -37.52 46.58
N ILE A 399 -44.18 -36.88 45.50
CA ILE A 399 -43.96 -35.45 45.23
C ILE A 399 -44.58 -34.57 46.32
N VAL A 400 -45.81 -34.87 46.76
CA VAL A 400 -46.48 -34.13 47.84
C VAL A 400 -45.70 -34.26 49.15
N LYS A 401 -45.17 -35.43 49.47
CA LYS A 401 -44.33 -35.66 50.67
C LYS A 401 -42.99 -34.92 50.59
N LEU A 402 -42.39 -34.80 49.40
CA LEU A 402 -41.18 -33.99 49.20
C LEU A 402 -41.47 -32.49 49.37
N GLN A 403 -42.62 -32.00 48.90
CA GLN A 403 -43.03 -30.62 49.14
C GLN A 403 -43.29 -30.35 50.63
N ALA A 404 -43.92 -31.28 51.35
CA ALA A 404 -44.10 -31.19 52.79
C ALA A 404 -42.75 -31.22 53.55
N ALA A 405 -41.81 -32.06 53.13
CA ALA A 405 -40.46 -32.10 53.70
C ALA A 405 -39.70 -30.79 53.46
N ARG A 406 -39.87 -30.16 52.29
CA ARG A 406 -39.30 -28.84 51.99
C ARG A 406 -39.89 -27.75 52.87
N ALA A 407 -41.22 -27.70 52.99
CA ALA A 407 -41.89 -26.74 53.86
C ALA A 407 -41.46 -26.90 55.32
N ALA A 408 -41.38 -28.13 55.81
CA ALA A 408 -40.89 -28.43 57.16
C ALA A 408 -39.43 -28.00 57.39
N LEU A 409 -38.59 -28.09 56.35
CA LEU A 409 -37.21 -27.61 56.40
C LEU A 409 -37.14 -26.07 56.42
N ASP A 410 -37.95 -25.41 55.59
CA ASP A 410 -38.02 -23.94 55.48
C ASP A 410 -38.59 -23.29 56.76
N GLU A 411 -39.45 -24.00 57.49
CA GLU A 411 -40.02 -23.60 58.80
C GLU A 411 -39.13 -23.99 60.02
N GLU A 412 -37.92 -24.51 59.78
CA GLU A 412 -36.96 -24.94 60.82
C GLU A 412 -37.54 -25.96 61.83
N LEU A 413 -38.45 -26.84 61.37
CA LEU A 413 -38.97 -27.93 62.20
C LEU A 413 -37.86 -28.93 62.59
N PRO A 414 -38.04 -29.68 63.71
CA PRO A 414 -37.05 -30.65 64.16
C PRO A 414 -36.63 -31.65 63.07
N GLU A 415 -35.33 -31.92 62.96
CA GLU A 415 -34.75 -32.71 61.87
C GLU A 415 -35.35 -34.12 61.74
N HIS A 416 -35.78 -34.74 62.84
CA HIS A 416 -36.42 -36.06 62.81
C HIS A 416 -37.76 -36.05 62.04
N HIS A 417 -38.48 -34.92 62.05
CA HIS A 417 -39.75 -34.76 61.34
C HIS A 417 -39.50 -34.67 59.83
N VAL A 418 -38.49 -33.90 59.43
CA VAL A 418 -38.06 -33.78 58.03
C VAL A 418 -37.55 -35.12 57.50
N LEU A 419 -36.74 -35.84 58.29
CA LEU A 419 -36.23 -37.16 57.90
C LEU A 419 -37.34 -38.22 57.79
N SER A 420 -38.39 -38.16 58.61
CA SER A 420 -39.56 -39.04 58.47
C SER A 420 -40.28 -38.79 57.15
N LEU A 421 -40.56 -37.53 56.81
CA LEU A 421 -41.21 -37.14 55.55
C LEU A 421 -40.36 -37.54 54.32
N LEU A 422 -39.03 -37.41 54.42
CA LEU A 422 -38.11 -37.84 53.36
C LEU A 422 -38.02 -39.36 53.22
N LYS A 423 -38.19 -40.12 54.31
CA LYS A 423 -38.28 -41.57 54.26
C LYS A 423 -39.58 -42.01 53.58
N GLU A 424 -40.71 -41.45 53.99
CA GLU A 424 -42.01 -41.74 53.37
C GLU A 424 -42.02 -41.38 51.87
N ALA A 425 -41.41 -40.24 51.50
CA ALA A 425 -41.24 -39.87 50.10
C ALA A 425 -40.37 -40.87 49.32
N ALA A 426 -39.27 -41.36 49.93
CA ALA A 426 -38.43 -42.36 49.30
C ALA A 426 -39.18 -43.70 49.11
N ASP A 427 -39.96 -44.12 50.10
CA ASP A 427 -40.71 -45.39 50.01
C ASP A 427 -41.75 -45.33 48.86
N GLU A 428 -42.49 -44.22 48.71
CA GLU A 428 -43.44 -44.03 47.60
C GLU A 428 -42.75 -43.94 46.22
N LEU A 429 -41.55 -43.37 46.15
CA LEU A 429 -40.75 -43.34 44.91
C LEU A 429 -40.15 -44.72 44.57
N ASP A 430 -39.77 -45.53 45.57
CA ASP A 430 -39.32 -46.91 45.34
C ASP A 430 -40.46 -47.77 44.78
N ASP A 431 -41.66 -47.65 45.34
CA ASP A 431 -42.84 -48.32 44.84
C ASP A 431 -43.17 -47.89 43.41
N SER A 432 -43.12 -46.59 43.12
CA SER A 432 -43.28 -46.08 41.75
C SER A 432 -42.23 -46.65 40.79
N ALA A 433 -40.96 -46.77 41.21
CA ALA A 433 -39.89 -47.28 40.37
C ALA A 433 -40.06 -48.78 40.09
N ARG A 434 -40.54 -49.55 41.07
CA ARG A 434 -40.85 -50.98 40.91
C ARG A 434 -42.02 -51.20 39.97
N THR A 435 -43.12 -50.48 40.15
CA THR A 435 -44.32 -50.65 39.31
C THR A 435 -44.05 -50.29 37.85
N SER A 436 -43.18 -49.31 37.58
CA SER A 436 -42.81 -48.89 36.23
C SER A 436 -41.61 -49.65 35.64
N GLY A 437 -41.04 -50.64 36.33
CA GLY A 437 -39.91 -51.43 35.84
C GLY A 437 -38.57 -50.68 35.77
N LEU A 438 -38.45 -49.54 36.45
CA LEU A 438 -37.29 -48.65 36.41
C LEU A 438 -36.30 -48.96 37.55
N ILE A 439 -35.61 -50.10 37.46
CA ILE A 439 -34.74 -50.63 38.55
C ILE A 439 -33.63 -49.64 38.95
N SER A 440 -33.04 -48.93 38.00
CA SER A 440 -31.97 -47.94 38.26
C SER A 440 -32.46 -46.65 38.93
N TYR A 441 -33.77 -46.44 38.99
CA TYR A 441 -34.43 -45.26 39.60
C TYR A 441 -34.93 -45.55 41.01
N ARG A 442 -34.59 -46.69 41.59
CA ARG A 442 -34.85 -46.96 43.00
C ARG A 442 -34.05 -45.98 43.88
N PRO A 443 -34.66 -45.30 44.86
CA PRO A 443 -34.02 -44.20 45.60
C PRO A 443 -32.66 -44.55 46.19
N GLU A 444 -32.48 -45.75 46.73
CA GLU A 444 -31.20 -46.16 47.33
C GLU A 444 -30.08 -46.27 46.29
N LEU A 445 -30.37 -46.84 45.12
CA LEU A 445 -29.40 -46.99 44.02
C LEU A 445 -29.12 -45.65 43.33
N TYR A 446 -30.18 -44.87 43.12
CA TYR A 446 -30.10 -43.57 42.46
C TYR A 446 -29.31 -42.55 43.30
N LEU A 447 -29.59 -42.50 44.61
CA LEU A 447 -28.85 -41.64 45.52
C LEU A 447 -27.40 -42.11 45.67
N GLN A 448 -27.13 -43.42 45.66
CA GLN A 448 -25.75 -43.92 45.62
C GLN A 448 -25.01 -43.48 44.34
N GLY A 449 -25.63 -43.58 43.17
CA GLY A 449 -25.01 -43.20 41.88
C GLY A 449 -24.82 -41.69 41.66
N ARG A 450 -25.53 -40.83 42.39
CA ARG A 450 -25.34 -39.36 42.37
C ARG A 450 -24.50 -38.81 43.52
N LEU A 451 -24.31 -39.60 44.59
CA LEU A 451 -23.49 -39.25 45.76
C LEU A 451 -22.13 -39.97 45.78
N SER A 452 -21.89 -40.92 44.87
CA SER A 452 -20.58 -41.45 44.46
C SER A 452 -20.01 -40.66 43.29
#